data_AF-W2SUG1-F1
#
_entry.id   AF-W2SUG1-F1
#
_cell.length_a   1.000
_cell.length_b   1.000
_cell.length_c   1.000
_cell.angle_alpha   90.00
_cell.angle_beta   90.00
_cell.angle_gamma   90.00
#
_symmetry.space_group_name_H-M   'P 1'
#
loop_
_entity.id
_entity.type
_entity.pdbx_description
1 polymer ?
#
loop_
_entity_poly.entity_id
_entity_poly.type
_entity_poly.pdbx_seq_one_letter_code
_entity_poly.pdbx_strand_id
1 'polypeptide(L)'
;MEGNEDVLVSEEASTILANTGLISLYQKAAAHDKNQGPLSAITGMDATSVNNTLAQFDVFLAQPDKYQLDQVAKISSARTRESVKQRTVDNVVAAYSIVVNKLEDPFNAYENIAFKSIDQVKELLK
;
A
#
# COMPACT_ATOMS: atom_id res chain seq x y z
N MET A 1 -18.82 -20.25 -0.09
CA MET A 1 -18.05 -19.67 -1.21
C MET A 1 -17.27 -18.49 -0.66
N GLU A 2 -16.26 -18.71 0.18
CA GLU A 2 -15.45 -17.64 0.79
C GLU A 2 -14.11 -17.46 0.06
N GLY A 3 -13.63 -18.49 -0.63
CA GLY A 3 -12.37 -18.45 -1.36
C GLY A 3 -12.35 -17.51 -2.56
N ASN A 4 -13.50 -17.10 -3.10
CA ASN A 4 -13.51 -16.16 -4.22
C ASN A 4 -13.27 -14.72 -3.73
N GLU A 5 -13.91 -14.32 -2.63
CA GLU A 5 -13.72 -12.98 -2.06
C GLU A 5 -12.29 -12.74 -1.60
N ASP A 6 -11.67 -13.72 -0.94
CA ASP A 6 -10.29 -13.61 -0.44
C ASP A 6 -9.26 -13.46 -1.57
N VAL A 7 -9.47 -14.20 -2.67
CA VAL A 7 -8.66 -14.07 -3.89
C VAL A 7 -8.86 -12.70 -4.52
N LEU A 8 -10.10 -12.24 -4.69
CA LEU A 8 -10.40 -10.92 -5.26
C LEU A 8 -9.74 -9.79 -4.44
N VAL A 9 -9.86 -9.85 -3.11
CA VAL A 9 -9.24 -8.90 -2.19
C VAL A 9 -7.72 -8.88 -2.37
N SER A 10 -7.10 -10.06 -2.38
CA SER A 10 -5.64 -10.20 -2.49
C SER A 10 -5.14 -9.72 -3.85
N GLU A 11 -5.86 -10.01 -4.93
CA GLU A 11 -5.54 -9.54 -6.27
C GLU A 11 -5.71 -8.03 -6.40
N GLU A 12 -6.81 -7.47 -5.90
CA GLU A 12 -7.07 -6.03 -5.98
C GLU A 12 -6.04 -5.25 -5.17
N ALA A 13 -5.75 -5.69 -3.94
CA ALA A 13 -4.72 -5.08 -3.10
C ALA A 13 -3.35 -5.18 -3.77
N SER A 14 -2.97 -6.36 -4.28
CA SER A 14 -1.70 -6.54 -4.99
C SER A 14 -1.62 -5.66 -6.24
N THR A 15 -2.72 -5.52 -6.98
CA THR A 15 -2.80 -4.66 -8.17
C THR A 15 -2.63 -3.19 -7.80
N ILE A 16 -3.29 -2.71 -6.75
CA ILE A 16 -3.15 -1.34 -6.24
C ILE A 16 -1.70 -1.09 -5.80
N LEU A 17 -1.13 -1.99 -4.99
CA LEU A 17 0.25 -1.90 -4.52
C LEU A 17 1.25 -1.91 -5.69
N ALA A 18 1.00 -2.71 -6.73
CA ALA A 18 1.84 -2.77 -7.92
C ALA A 18 1.73 -1.51 -8.77
N ASN A 19 0.52 -1.00 -9.02
CA ASN A 19 0.31 0.21 -9.82
C ASN A 19 0.89 1.46 -9.16
N THR A 20 0.85 1.53 -7.83
CA THR A 20 1.43 2.65 -7.07
C THR A 20 2.94 2.50 -6.87
N GLY A 21 3.51 1.32 -7.14
CA GLY A 21 4.89 0.98 -6.81
C GLY A 21 5.13 0.66 -5.33
N LEU A 22 4.10 0.79 -4.48
CA LEU A 22 4.18 0.52 -3.04
C LEU A 22 4.54 -0.93 -2.75
N ILE A 23 4.21 -1.88 -3.65
CA ILE A 23 4.57 -3.29 -3.51
C ILE A 23 6.08 -3.49 -3.37
N SER A 24 6.89 -2.74 -4.13
CA SER A 24 8.34 -2.86 -4.10
C SER A 24 8.92 -2.30 -2.81
N LEU A 25 8.40 -1.18 -2.32
CA LEU A 25 8.79 -0.63 -1.02
C LEU A 25 8.40 -1.57 0.11
N TYR A 26 7.16 -2.07 0.10
CA TYR A 26 6.66 -3.02 1.09
C TYR A 26 7.52 -4.28 1.15
N GLN A 27 7.80 -4.91 0.01
CA GLN A 27 8.64 -6.12 -0.04
C GLN A 27 10.04 -5.87 0.50
N LYS A 28 10.68 -4.76 0.11
CA LYS A 28 12.00 -4.38 0.61
C LYS A 28 11.97 -4.07 2.11
N ALA A 29 10.98 -3.32 2.57
CA ALA A 29 10.78 -2.98 3.98
C ALA A 29 10.50 -4.22 4.85
N ALA A 30 9.69 -5.16 4.37
CA ALA A 30 9.34 -6.38 5.07
C ALA A 30 10.49 -7.40 5.10
N ALA A 31 11.26 -7.51 4.00
CA ALA A 31 12.45 -8.36 3.93
C ALA A 31 13.69 -7.73 4.56
N HIS A 32 13.64 -6.45 4.90
CA HIS A 32 14.76 -5.71 5.48
C HIS A 32 15.03 -6.13 6.92
N ASP A 33 16.28 -6.50 7.14
CA ASP A 33 16.82 -6.83 8.45
C ASP A 33 17.84 -5.76 8.89
N LYS A 34 17.88 -5.45 10.19
CA LYS A 34 18.78 -4.42 10.75
C LYS A 34 20.25 -4.75 10.52
N ASN A 35 20.61 -6.02 10.29
CA ASN A 35 21.99 -6.41 9.95
C ASN A 35 22.45 -5.91 8.57
N GLN A 36 21.53 -5.52 7.67
CA GLN A 36 21.86 -5.01 6.33
C GLN A 36 22.18 -3.50 6.32
N GLY A 37 22.08 -2.82 7.47
CA GLY A 37 22.23 -1.38 7.58
C GLY A 37 20.90 -0.62 7.38
N PRO A 38 20.96 0.73 7.28
CA PRO A 38 19.76 1.55 7.11
C PRO A 38 19.05 1.24 5.78
N LEU A 39 17.72 1.17 5.80
CA LEU A 39 16.93 0.90 4.59
C LEU A 39 17.19 1.93 3.49
N SER A 40 17.46 3.20 3.83
CA SER A 40 17.82 4.25 2.87
C SER A 40 19.12 4.01 2.10
N ALA A 41 20.03 3.17 2.64
CA ALA A 41 21.26 2.78 1.96
C ALA A 41 21.06 1.61 0.96
N ILE A 42 19.88 1.00 0.93
CA ILE A 42 19.56 -0.06 -0.03
C ILE A 42 19.22 0.56 -1.38
N THR A 43 19.79 0.01 -2.46
CA THR A 43 19.49 0.45 -3.82
C THR A 43 17.98 0.40 -4.13
N GLY A 44 17.43 1.55 -4.53
CA GLY A 44 16.01 1.74 -4.82
C GLY A 44 15.13 1.98 -3.60
N MET A 45 15.73 2.20 -2.43
CA MET A 45 15.06 2.63 -1.19
C MET A 45 15.53 4.01 -0.73
N ASP A 46 16.20 4.76 -1.60
CA ASP A 46 16.60 6.14 -1.32
C ASP A 46 15.38 7.06 -1.17
N ALA A 47 15.57 8.21 -0.52
CA ALA A 47 14.50 9.16 -0.23
C ALA A 47 13.75 9.63 -1.48
N THR A 48 14.44 9.76 -2.63
CA THR A 48 13.83 10.18 -3.89
C THR A 48 12.91 9.10 -4.43
N SER A 49 13.38 7.85 -4.48
CA SER A 49 12.58 6.69 -4.90
C SER A 49 11.33 6.53 -4.02
N VAL A 50 11.50 6.61 -2.69
CA VAL A 50 10.39 6.52 -1.75
C VAL A 50 9.38 7.64 -1.97
N ASN A 51 9.82 8.90 -2.04
CA ASN A 51 8.92 10.05 -2.29
C ASN A 51 8.17 9.92 -3.62
N ASN A 52 8.82 9.44 -4.70
CA ASN A 52 8.16 9.21 -5.97
C ASN A 52 7.06 8.15 -5.87
N THR A 53 7.33 7.03 -5.19
CA THR A 53 6.32 5.99 -4.93
C THR A 53 5.17 6.53 -4.07
N LEU A 54 5.48 7.30 -3.02
CA LEU A 54 4.47 7.92 -2.17
C LEU A 54 3.60 8.92 -2.95
N ALA A 55 4.17 9.66 -3.90
CA ALA A 55 3.42 10.54 -4.79
C ALA A 55 2.48 9.75 -5.72
N GLN A 56 2.92 8.61 -6.26
CA GLN A 56 2.03 7.72 -7.02
C GLN A 56 0.92 7.12 -6.14
N PHE A 57 1.23 6.79 -4.89
CA PHE A 57 0.23 6.37 -3.93
C PHE A 57 -0.78 7.48 -3.62
N ASP A 58 -0.34 8.73 -3.52
CA ASP A 58 -1.22 9.89 -3.34
C ASP A 58 -2.21 10.06 -4.51
N VAL A 59 -1.75 9.85 -5.75
CA VAL A 59 -2.62 9.81 -6.94
C VAL A 59 -3.68 8.71 -6.83
N PHE A 60 -3.32 7.54 -6.31
CA PHE A 60 -4.28 6.48 -6.01
C PHE A 60 -5.29 6.92 -4.96
N LEU A 61 -4.85 7.54 -3.85
CA LEU A 61 -5.76 8.03 -2.81
C LEU A 61 -6.74 9.09 -3.32
N ALA A 62 -6.33 9.88 -4.32
CA ALA A 62 -7.21 10.86 -4.96
C ALA A 62 -8.29 10.20 -5.83
N GLN A 63 -8.02 9.01 -6.41
CA GLN A 63 -8.95 8.30 -7.30
C GLN A 63 -8.91 6.77 -7.09
N PRO A 64 -9.29 6.24 -5.91
CA PRO A 64 -9.15 4.81 -5.61
C PRO A 64 -10.09 3.95 -6.46
N ASP A 65 -11.25 4.46 -6.85
CA ASP A 65 -12.23 3.72 -7.67
C ASP A 65 -11.71 3.37 -9.06
N LYS A 66 -10.68 4.07 -9.58
CA LYS A 66 -10.03 3.72 -10.86
C LYS A 66 -9.23 2.43 -10.80
N TYR A 67 -8.85 1.99 -9.61
CA TYR A 67 -8.04 0.81 -9.38
C TYR A 67 -8.88 -0.39 -8.96
N GLN A 68 -10.20 -0.22 -8.84
CA GLN A 68 -11.12 -1.30 -8.59
C GLN A 68 -11.09 -2.29 -9.77
N LEU A 69 -10.99 -3.59 -9.45
CA LEU A 69 -11.02 -4.60 -10.48
C LEU A 69 -12.44 -4.76 -11.05
N ASP A 70 -12.53 -4.97 -12.36
CA ASP A 70 -13.79 -5.17 -13.07
C ASP A 70 -14.60 -6.36 -12.49
N GLN A 71 -13.90 -7.38 -11.99
CA GLN A 71 -14.48 -8.51 -11.26
C GLN A 71 -15.20 -8.10 -9.96
N VAL A 72 -14.69 -7.11 -9.24
CA VAL A 72 -15.33 -6.57 -8.03
C VAL A 72 -16.54 -5.71 -8.40
N ALA A 73 -16.46 -4.94 -9.50
CA ALA A 73 -17.60 -4.18 -10.03
C ALA A 73 -18.76 -5.08 -10.52
N LYS A 74 -18.44 -6.28 -11.03
CA LYS A 74 -19.41 -7.29 -11.47
C LYS A 74 -20.10 -8.04 -10.33
N ILE A 75 -19.69 -7.86 -9.07
CA ILE A 75 -20.36 -8.49 -7.93
C ILE A 75 -21.76 -7.89 -7.77
N SER A 76 -22.79 -8.70 -8.04
CA SER A 76 -24.20 -8.30 -7.94
C SER A 76 -24.61 -7.92 -6.51
N SER A 77 -23.98 -8.55 -5.51
CA SER A 77 -24.25 -8.31 -4.08
C SER A 77 -23.49 -7.08 -3.59
N ALA A 78 -24.21 -5.99 -3.29
CA ALA A 78 -23.61 -4.77 -2.75
C ALA A 78 -22.85 -5.03 -1.44
N ARG A 79 -23.38 -5.90 -0.57
CA ARG A 79 -22.73 -6.28 0.70
C ARG A 79 -21.39 -6.97 0.48
N THR A 80 -21.34 -7.89 -0.49
CA THR A 80 -20.11 -8.61 -0.85
C THR A 80 -19.09 -7.67 -1.48
N ARG A 81 -19.54 -6.79 -2.38
CA ARG A 81 -18.68 -5.77 -3.00
C ARG A 81 -18.05 -4.84 -1.97
N GLU A 82 -18.85 -4.37 -1.01
CA GLU A 82 -18.37 -3.52 0.09
C GLU A 82 -17.41 -4.27 1.01
N SER A 83 -17.73 -5.51 1.37
CA SER A 83 -16.83 -6.39 2.14
C SER A 83 -15.47 -6.55 1.44
N VAL A 84 -15.47 -6.85 0.13
CA VAL A 84 -14.24 -6.96 -0.67
C VAL A 84 -13.49 -5.63 -0.67
N LYS A 85 -14.14 -4.51 -1.03
CA LYS A 85 -13.50 -3.18 -1.06
C LYS A 85 -12.87 -2.83 0.30
N GLN A 86 -13.58 -3.07 1.40
CA GLN A 86 -13.10 -2.74 2.74
C GLN A 86 -11.92 -3.61 3.17
N ARG A 87 -11.94 -4.91 2.83
CA ARG A 87 -10.81 -5.82 3.07
C ARG A 87 -9.61 -5.52 2.15
N THR A 88 -9.85 -5.07 0.91
CA THR A 88 -8.80 -4.58 0.01
C THR A 88 -8.11 -3.38 0.65
N VAL A 89 -8.89 -2.38 1.09
CA VAL A 89 -8.37 -1.18 1.74
C VAL A 89 -7.56 -1.55 2.99
N ASP A 90 -8.06 -2.45 3.83
CA ASP A 90 -7.32 -2.88 5.02
C ASP A 90 -5.96 -3.50 4.68
N ASN A 91 -5.89 -4.35 3.65
CA ASN A 91 -4.62 -4.92 3.16
C ASN A 91 -3.65 -3.85 2.62
N VAL A 92 -4.16 -2.91 1.82
CA VAL A 92 -3.34 -1.80 1.29
C VAL A 92 -2.80 -0.94 2.43
N VAL A 93 -3.65 -0.61 3.41
CA VAL A 93 -3.27 0.17 4.58
C VAL A 93 -2.27 -0.58 5.46
N ALA A 94 -2.42 -1.90 5.62
CA ALA A 94 -1.47 -2.73 6.37
C ALA A 94 -0.08 -2.73 5.71
N ALA A 95 -0.02 -2.91 4.38
CA ALA A 95 1.24 -2.83 3.63
C ALA A 95 1.87 -1.43 3.72
N TYR A 96 1.06 -0.37 3.57
CA TYR A 96 1.50 1.02 3.73
C TYR A 96 2.05 1.30 5.14
N SER A 97 1.38 0.78 6.17
CA SER A 97 1.82 0.90 7.55
C SER A 97 3.21 0.32 7.77
N ILE A 98 3.51 -0.85 7.22
CA ILE A 98 4.84 -1.47 7.34
C ILE A 98 5.92 -0.59 6.72
N VAL A 99 5.63 0.04 5.57
CA VAL A 99 6.55 0.99 4.94
C VAL A 99 6.73 2.23 5.82
N VAL A 100 5.65 2.90 6.21
CA VAL A 100 5.71 4.13 7.03
C VAL A 100 6.41 3.90 8.36
N ASN A 101 6.16 2.78 9.05
CA ASN A 101 6.86 2.45 10.30
C ASN A 101 8.38 2.36 10.09
N LYS A 102 8.84 1.85 8.94
CA LYS A 102 10.26 1.84 8.60
C LYS A 102 10.77 3.24 8.23
N LEU A 103 9.97 4.06 7.57
CA LEU A 103 10.34 5.45 7.26
C LEU A 103 10.46 6.31 8.52
N GLU A 104 9.60 6.08 9.51
CA GLU A 104 9.63 6.74 10.82
C GLU A 104 10.77 6.24 11.72
N ASP A 105 11.25 5.01 11.52
CA ASP A 105 12.35 4.46 12.31
C ASP A 105 13.66 5.23 12.01
N PRO A 106 14.24 5.93 13.01
CA PRO A 106 15.43 6.73 12.81
C PRO A 106 16.65 5.88 12.39
N PHE A 107 16.63 4.56 12.64
CA PHE A 107 17.66 3.64 12.15
C PHE A 107 17.76 3.63 10.63
N ASN A 108 16.64 3.87 9.93
CA ASN A 108 16.62 3.82 8.47
C ASN A 108 17.08 5.12 7.80
N ALA A 109 17.46 6.13 8.59
CA ALA A 109 18.06 7.38 8.11
C ALA A 109 17.30 8.02 6.94
N TYR A 110 15.97 8.07 7.04
CA TYR A 110 15.12 8.77 6.11
C TYR A 110 14.92 10.21 6.56
N GLU A 111 15.27 11.16 5.70
CA GLU A 111 15.08 12.58 5.94
C GLU A 111 14.22 13.18 4.82
N ASN A 112 13.35 14.13 5.15
CA ASN A 112 12.51 14.85 4.18
C ASN A 112 11.59 13.94 3.33
N ILE A 113 11.04 12.88 3.92
CA ILE A 113 10.00 12.07 3.26
C ILE A 113 8.63 12.66 3.56
N ALA A 114 7.85 12.94 2.53
CA ALA A 114 6.47 13.38 2.66
C ALA A 114 5.54 12.16 2.55
N PHE A 115 5.17 11.57 3.69
CA PHE A 115 4.16 10.51 3.77
C PHE A 115 2.94 10.99 4.56
N LYS A 116 1.77 10.41 4.27
CA LYS A 116 0.55 10.63 5.05
C LYS A 116 0.53 9.65 6.22
N SER A 117 -0.07 10.06 7.33
CA SER A 117 -0.32 9.14 8.45
C SER A 117 -1.31 8.05 8.04
N ILE A 118 -1.20 6.88 8.67
CA ILE A 118 -2.10 5.74 8.42
C ILE A 118 -3.57 6.12 8.59
N ASP A 119 -3.87 6.98 9.57
CA ASP A 119 -5.22 7.49 9.82
C ASP A 119 -5.74 8.33 8.65
N GLN A 120 -4.93 9.26 8.14
CA GLN A 120 -5.27 10.07 6.95
C GLN A 120 -5.53 9.19 5.72
N VAL A 121 -4.72 8.15 5.50
CA VAL A 121 -4.95 7.20 4.40
C VAL A 121 -6.26 6.45 4.58
N LYS A 122 -6.58 6.01 5.80
CA LYS A 122 -7.87 5.36 6.11
C LYS A 122 -9.06 6.30 5.89
N GLU A 123 -8.94 7.58 6.21
CA GLU A 123 -10.00 8.57 5.96
C GLU A 123 -10.21 8.84 4.47
N LEU A 124 -9.14 8.85 3.67
CA LEU A 124 -9.22 9.05 2.22
C LEU A 124 -9.79 7.83 1.48
N LEU A 125 -9.67 6.64 2.06
CA LEU A 125 -10.14 5.38 1.48
C LEU A 125 -11.49 4.90 2.05
N LYS A 126 -12.11 5.69 2.92
CA LYS A 126 -13.41 5.39 3.56
C LYS A 126 -14.59 5.51 2.60
#